data_AF-A0A0A9GGW1-F1
#
_entry.id   AF-A0A0A9GGW1-F1
#
_cell.length_a   1.000
_cell.length_b   1.000
_cell.length_c   1.000
_cell.angle_alpha   90.00
_cell.angle_beta   90.00
_cell.angle_gamma   90.00
#
_symmetry.space_group_name_H-M   'P 1'
#
loop_
_entity.id
_entity.type
_entity.pdbx_description
1 polymer ?
#
loop_
_entity_poly.entity_id
_entity_poly.type
_entity_poly.pdbx_seq_one_letter_code
_entity_poly.pdbx_strand_id
1 'polypeptide(L)'
;MVERWNMLREAAAASGIFSLPEETSGYCTFTKEMAATNPAFAWLRCDGEDVEDCASFLLSHKILTRSGSQFGADPRYVRVSMLDRDDAYDIFVRRLSSLK
;
A
#
# COMPACT_ATOMS: atom_id res chain seq x y z
N MET A 1 0.45 4.38 -13.08
CA MET A 1 0.60 3.30 -12.07
C MET A 1 2.00 3.23 -11.49
N VAL A 2 3.06 3.25 -12.30
CA VAL A 2 4.46 3.32 -11.82
C VAL A 2 4.64 4.46 -10.81
N GLU A 3 4.24 5.67 -11.19
CA GLU A 3 4.33 6.86 -10.32
C GLU A 3 3.61 6.67 -8.98
N ARG A 4 2.39 6.11 -9.01
CA ARG A 4 1.65 5.80 -7.79
C ARG A 4 2.40 4.81 -6.90
N TRP A 5 2.94 3.72 -7.46
CA TRP A 5 3.72 2.78 -6.67
C TRP A 5 4.98 3.41 -6.07
N ASN A 6 5.66 4.30 -6.80
CA ASN A 6 6.81 5.05 -6.27
C ASN A 6 6.40 5.94 -5.09
N MET A 7 5.33 6.75 -5.25
CA MET A 7 4.81 7.61 -4.19
C MET A 7 4.41 6.83 -2.94
N LEU A 8 3.78 5.67 -3.10
CA LEU A 8 3.40 4.81 -1.99
C LEU A 8 4.62 4.24 -1.26
N ARG A 9 5.64 3.76 -2.00
CA ARG A 9 6.88 3.24 -1.40
C ARG A 9 7.60 4.33 -0.61
N GLU A 10 7.69 5.55 -1.16
CA GLU A 10 8.27 6.69 -0.46
C GLU A 10 7.50 7.05 0.82
N ALA A 11 6.16 7.09 0.76
CA ALA A 11 5.33 7.37 1.92
C ALA A 11 5.44 6.29 3.01
N ALA A 12 5.46 5.02 2.64
CA ALA A 12 5.65 3.91 3.58
C ALA A 12 7.03 3.96 4.24
N ALA A 13 8.09 4.22 3.45
CA ALA A 13 9.44 4.35 3.94
C ALA A 13 9.63 5.56 4.87
N ALA A 14 8.98 6.69 4.57
CA ALA A 14 9.03 7.90 5.40
C ALA A 14 8.36 7.71 6.77
N SER A 15 7.28 6.92 6.81
CA SER A 15 6.57 6.58 8.04
C SER A 15 7.35 5.59 8.91
N GLY A 16 8.02 4.61 8.31
CA GLY A 16 8.86 3.63 9.00
C GLY A 16 8.09 2.49 9.72
N ILE A 17 6.77 2.60 9.85
CA ILE A 17 5.91 1.59 10.47
C ILE A 17 5.13 0.74 9.46
N PHE A 18 5.44 0.86 8.17
CA PHE A 18 4.78 0.09 7.13
C PHE A 18 5.78 -0.67 6.26
N SER A 19 5.39 -1.87 5.86
CA SER A 19 6.08 -2.64 4.83
C SER A 19 5.18 -2.97 3.63
N LEU A 20 5.83 -3.06 2.49
CA LEU A 20 5.23 -3.40 1.19
C LEU A 20 6.00 -4.56 0.58
N PRO A 21 5.35 -5.37 -0.28
CA PRO A 21 6.04 -6.39 -1.07
C PRO A 21 7.18 -5.78 -1.88
N GLU A 22 8.24 -6.57 -2.04
CA GLU A 22 9.36 -6.23 -2.90
C GLU A 22 8.89 -5.98 -4.33
N GLU A 23 9.57 -5.06 -5.01
CA GLU A 23 9.32 -4.84 -6.42
C GLU A 23 9.76 -6.04 -7.24
N THR A 24 8.86 -6.53 -8.09
CA THR A 24 9.16 -7.60 -9.03
C THR A 24 9.09 -7.03 -10.45
N SER A 25 9.86 -7.62 -11.36
CA SER A 25 9.80 -7.30 -12.78
C SER A 25 9.76 -8.57 -13.63
N GLY A 26 9.23 -8.44 -14.84
CA GLY A 26 9.13 -9.54 -15.78
C GLY A 26 9.14 -9.04 -17.22
N TYR A 27 9.49 -9.93 -18.15
CA TYR A 27 9.45 -9.61 -19.58
C TYR A 27 8.00 -9.60 -20.08
N CYS A 28 7.58 -8.47 -20.64
CA CYS A 28 6.25 -8.30 -21.20
C CYS A 28 6.27 -8.57 -22.71
N THR A 29 5.55 -9.59 -23.17
CA THR A 29 5.50 -9.95 -24.60
C THR A 29 4.72 -8.94 -25.45
N PHE A 30 3.85 -8.13 -24.83
CA PHE A 30 3.09 -7.08 -25.50
C PHE A 30 3.97 -5.85 -25.79
N THR A 31 4.64 -5.30 -24.78
CA THR A 31 5.52 -4.12 -24.93
C THR A 31 6.93 -4.47 -25.42
N LYS A 32 7.32 -5.76 -25.34
CA LYS A 32 8.65 -6.29 -25.74
C LYS A 32 9.81 -5.74 -24.93
N GLU A 33 9.58 -5.51 -23.64
CA GLU A 33 10.57 -4.97 -22.70
C GLU A 33 10.40 -5.60 -21.31
N MET A 34 11.40 -5.40 -20.44
CA MET A 34 11.26 -5.67 -19.01
C MET A 34 10.37 -4.62 -18.38
N ALA A 35 9.33 -5.04 -17.67
CA ALA A 35 8.40 -4.15 -16.99
C ALA A 35 8.31 -4.49 -15.50
N ALA A 36 8.28 -3.45 -14.66
CA ALA A 36 7.98 -3.60 -13.24
C ALA A 36 6.50 -3.95 -13.03
N THR A 37 6.24 -4.85 -12.09
CA THR A 37 4.89 -5.22 -11.69
C THR A 37 4.27 -4.10 -10.86
N ASN A 38 3.19 -3.50 -11.37
CA ASN A 38 2.48 -2.40 -10.71
C ASN A 38 1.01 -2.78 -10.47
N PRO A 39 0.70 -3.60 -9.45
CA PRO A 39 -0.64 -4.10 -9.21
C PRO A 39 -1.68 -3.00 -8.94
N ALA A 40 -2.95 -3.33 -9.20
CA ALA A 40 -4.09 -2.48 -8.87
C ALA A 40 -4.34 -2.30 -7.36
N PHE A 41 -3.78 -3.19 -6.54
CA PHE A 41 -3.93 -3.19 -5.10
C PHE A 41 -2.57 -3.32 -4.42
N ALA A 42 -2.32 -2.51 -3.41
CA ALA A 42 -1.18 -2.67 -2.53
C ALA A 42 -1.54 -3.56 -1.34
N TRP A 43 -0.63 -4.47 -1.02
CA TRP A 43 -0.73 -5.31 0.18
C TRP A 43 0.17 -4.71 1.26
N LEU A 44 -0.38 -3.82 2.06
CA LEU A 44 0.36 -3.06 3.06
C LEU A 44 0.32 -3.80 4.39
N ARG A 45 1.45 -3.88 5.09
CA ARG A 45 1.51 -4.39 6.46
C ARG A 45 1.84 -3.26 7.42
N CYS A 46 1.19 -3.26 8.58
CA CYS A 46 1.58 -2.43 9.72
C CYS A 46 2.58 -3.18 10.60
N ASP A 47 3.74 -2.58 10.83
CA ASP A 47 4.84 -3.14 11.62
C ASP A 47 5.08 -2.41 12.96
N GLY A 48 4.30 -1.37 13.27
CA GLY A 48 4.32 -0.74 14.59
C GLY A 48 4.01 -1.75 15.70
N GLU A 49 4.77 -1.71 16.80
CA GLU A 49 4.67 -2.70 17.89
C GLU A 49 3.27 -2.74 18.51
N ASP A 50 2.59 -1.59 18.60
CA ASP A 50 1.25 -1.44 19.18
C ASP A 50 0.10 -1.68 18.18
N VAL A 51 0.39 -2.06 16.93
CA VAL A 51 -0.63 -2.25 15.88
C VAL A 51 -0.92 -3.72 15.66
N GLU A 52 -1.99 -4.21 16.29
CA GLU A 52 -2.51 -5.58 16.07
C GLU A 52 -3.52 -5.65 14.91
N ASP A 53 -4.36 -4.61 14.75
CA ASP A 53 -5.33 -4.50 13.65
C ASP A 53 -5.02 -3.27 12.79
N CYS A 54 -4.36 -3.52 11.66
CA CYS A 54 -3.94 -2.48 10.73
C CYS A 54 -5.13 -1.78 10.05
N ALA A 55 -6.26 -2.47 9.84
CA ALA A 55 -7.44 -1.87 9.24
C ALA A 55 -8.11 -0.87 10.20
N SER A 56 -8.25 -1.24 11.47
CA SER A 56 -8.79 -0.36 12.51
C SER A 56 -7.87 0.84 12.78
N PHE A 57 -6.55 0.61 12.83
CA PHE A 57 -5.56 1.68 12.94
C PHE A 57 -5.69 2.70 11.80
N LEU A 58 -5.65 2.26 10.54
CA LEU A 58 -5.76 3.15 9.39
C LEU A 58 -7.12 3.87 9.32
N LEU A 59 -8.20 3.19 9.72
CA LEU A 59 -9.53 3.79 9.79
C LEU A 59 -9.58 4.96 10.78
N SER A 60 -8.92 4.85 11.94
CA SER A 60 -8.82 5.95 12.91
C SER A 60 -8.13 7.20 12.33
N HIS A 61 -7.25 7.00 11.36
CA HIS A 61 -6.58 8.05 10.58
C HIS A 61 -7.31 8.41 9.27
N LYS A 62 -8.58 8.02 9.14
CA LYS A 62 -9.44 8.31 7.98
C LYS A 62 -8.89 7.69 6.68
N ILE A 63 -8.24 6.54 6.75
CA ILE A 63 -7.81 5.75 5.59
C ILE A 63 -8.62 4.45 5.61
N LEU A 64 -9.56 4.32 4.68
CA LEU A 64 -10.38 3.12 4.57
C LEU A 64 -9.65 2.05 3.74
N THR A 65 -9.52 0.85 4.30
CA THR A 65 -8.88 -0.30 3.65
C THR A 65 -9.74 -1.56 3.74
N ARG A 66 -9.23 -2.68 3.24
CA ARG A 66 -9.81 -4.01 3.49
C ARG A 66 -8.85 -4.82 4.34
N SER A 67 -9.33 -5.29 5.51
CA SER A 67 -8.50 -6.07 6.44
C SER A 67 -8.02 -7.37 5.80
N GLY A 68 -6.77 -7.74 6.11
CA GLY A 68 -6.15 -8.98 5.66
C GLY A 68 -6.90 -10.22 6.15
N SER A 69 -7.55 -10.13 7.30
CA SER A 69 -8.40 -11.20 7.86
C SER A 69 -9.52 -11.64 6.91
N GLN A 70 -10.09 -10.71 6.13
CA GLN A 70 -11.11 -11.02 5.12
C GLN A 70 -10.57 -11.87 3.95
N PHE A 71 -9.25 -11.94 3.81
CA PHE A 71 -8.54 -12.73 2.81
C PHE A 71 -7.81 -13.94 3.43
N GLY A 72 -8.07 -14.26 4.71
CA GLY A 72 -7.39 -15.35 5.42
C GLY A 72 -5.94 -15.04 5.80
N ALA A 73 -5.55 -13.77 5.78
CA ALA A 73 -4.22 -13.32 6.20
C ALA A 73 -4.23 -12.71 7.61
N ASP A 74 -3.04 -12.44 8.13
CA ASP A 74 -2.87 -11.80 9.43
C ASP A 74 -3.54 -10.39 9.47
N PRO A 75 -4.24 -10.01 10.56
CA PRO A 75 -4.90 -8.71 10.71
C PRO A 75 -3.98 -7.47 10.59
N ARG A 76 -2.66 -7.67 10.69
CA ARG A 76 -1.66 -6.63 10.44
C ARG A 76 -1.53 -6.27 8.95
N TYR A 77 -2.09 -7.07 8.05
CA TYR A 77 -2.14 -6.73 6.64
C TYR A 77 -3.45 -6.05 6.25
N VAL A 78 -3.37 -5.18 5.24
CA VAL A 78 -4.52 -4.58 4.58
C VAL A 78 -4.32 -4.53 3.06
N ARG A 79 -5.43 -4.61 2.34
CA ARG A 79 -5.48 -4.30 0.92
C ARG A 79 -5.88 -2.85 0.71
N VAL A 80 -5.06 -2.10 -0.01
CA VAL A 80 -5.33 -0.71 -0.40
C VAL A 80 -5.55 -0.63 -1.91
N SER A 81 -6.54 0.15 -2.34
CA SER A 81 -6.80 0.40 -3.77
C SER A 81 -5.81 1.42 -4.32
N MET A 82 -5.16 1.08 -5.43
CA MET A 82 -4.28 1.99 -6.18
C MET A 82 -4.99 2.67 -7.36
N LEU A 83 -6.29 2.40 -7.53
CA LEU A 83 -7.09 2.80 -8.70
C LEU A 83 -8.09 3.93 -8.42
N ASP A 84 -8.06 4.54 -7.22
CA ASP A 84 -8.94 5.67 -6.93
C ASP A 84 -8.56 6.91 -7.75
N ARG A 85 -9.39 7.96 -7.73
CA ARG A 85 -9.08 9.25 -8.37
C ARG A 85 -7.80 9.86 -7.79
N ASP A 86 -7.12 10.68 -8.60
CA ASP A 86 -5.81 11.26 -8.22
C ASP A 86 -5.88 12.06 -6.92
N ASP A 87 -6.94 12.85 -6.73
CA ASP A 87 -7.16 13.64 -5.51
C ASP A 87 -7.32 12.78 -4.25
N ALA A 88 -8.09 11.69 -4.34
CA ALA A 88 -8.26 10.73 -3.25
C ALA A 88 -6.94 10.00 -2.94
N TYR A 89 -6.21 9.63 -4.00
CA TYR A 89 -4.92 8.95 -3.89
C TYR A 89 -3.86 9.84 -3.23
N ASP A 90 -3.75 11.10 -3.63
CA ASP A 90 -2.81 12.07 -3.06
C ASP A 90 -3.07 12.31 -1.57
N ILE A 91 -4.35 12.42 -1.18
CA ILE A 91 -4.75 12.53 0.23
C ILE A 91 -4.32 11.27 1.00
N PHE A 92 -4.53 10.09 0.43
CA PHE A 92 -4.12 8.82 1.02
C PHE A 92 -2.61 8.77 1.27
N VAL A 93 -1.79 9.02 0.24
CA VAL A 93 -0.32 8.99 0.36
C VAL A 93 0.18 10.00 1.39
N ARG A 94 -0.35 11.23 1.37
CA ARG A 94 0.00 12.27 2.34
C ARG A 94 -0.32 11.83 3.77
N ARG A 95 -1.53 11.29 4.01
CA ARG A 95 -1.91 10.79 5.34
C ARG A 95 -1.00 9.65 5.76
N LEU A 96 -0.77 8.67 4.89
CA LEU A 96 0.07 7.51 5.19
C LEU A 96 1.49 7.94 5.59
N SER A 97 2.11 8.87 4.85
CA SER A 97 3.45 9.38 5.15
C SER A 97 3.58 10.12 6.48
N SER A 98 2.45 10.61 7.04
CA SER A 98 2.43 11.35 8.30
C SER A 98 2.25 10.47 9.54
N LEU A 99 1.95 9.18 9.34
CA LEU A 99 1.77 8.22 10.44
C LEU A 99 3.12 7.80 10.99
N LYS A 100 3.18 7.54 12.30
CA LYS A 100 4.36 7.08 13.03
C LYS A 100 3.96 6.03 14.04
#